data_AF-A0A6J7ZET4-F1
#
_entry.id   AF-A0A6J7ZET4-F1
#
_cell.length_a   1.000
_cell.length_b   1.000
_cell.length_c   1.000
_cell.angle_alpha   90.00
_cell.angle_beta   90.00
_cell.angle_gamma   90.00
#
_symmetry.space_group_name_H-M   'P 1'
#
loop_
_entity.id
_entity.type
_entity.pdbx_description
1 polymer ?
#
loop_
_entity_poly.entity_id
_entity_poly.type
_entity_poly.pdbx_seq_one_letter_code
_entity_poly.pdbx_strand_id
1 'polypeptide(L)'
;MDIIEPEIIPENQRIRLLRDGDKKSVYKPVGVLAVELKRKPQTLREWAKLLLTYSPDFYQHFKPRTAYNPYVQEWLKRINDYDLTEPSSAPRPQIIEDYIQLNAPIFTFQNYLQELNNEYQTEVTIDNAIIIKAA
;
A
#
# COMPACT_ATOMS: atom_id res chain seq x y z
N MET A 1 9.21 33.52 -14.89
CA MET A 1 8.23 33.57 -13.78
C MET A 1 6.98 33.04 -14.41
N ASP A 2 6.79 31.73 -14.32
CA ASP A 2 5.75 31.06 -15.09
C ASP A 2 4.67 30.67 -14.11
N ILE A 3 3.55 31.34 -14.30
CA ILE A 3 2.33 31.27 -13.51
C ILE A 3 1.75 29.88 -13.73
N ILE A 4 1.60 29.11 -12.66
CA ILE A 4 0.85 27.86 -12.66
C ILE A 4 -0.62 28.23 -12.54
N GLU A 5 -1.39 28.13 -13.62
CA GLU A 5 -2.84 28.17 -13.53
C GLU A 5 -3.39 26.78 -13.15
N PRO A 6 -4.29 26.68 -12.17
CA PRO A 6 -4.96 25.41 -11.87
C PRO A 6 -6.09 25.18 -12.87
N GLU A 7 -5.94 24.16 -13.72
CA GLU A 7 -7.03 23.65 -14.54
C GLU A 7 -7.91 22.72 -13.69
N ILE A 8 -9.08 23.22 -13.29
CA ILE A 8 -10.17 22.39 -12.77
C ILE A 8 -11.00 21.95 -13.98
N ILE A 9 -11.12 20.64 -14.23
CA ILE A 9 -12.17 20.12 -15.12
C ILE A 9 -12.93 18.95 -14.46
N PRO A 10 -14.27 18.97 -14.46
CA PRO A 10 -15.14 17.97 -13.84
C PRO A 10 -15.52 16.82 -14.80
N GLU A 11 -15.95 15.70 -14.21
CA GLU A 11 -16.76 14.58 -14.75
C GLU A 11 -16.28 13.77 -15.99
N ASN A 12 -16.22 12.45 -15.80
CA ASN A 12 -16.40 11.39 -16.82
C ASN A 12 -15.45 11.25 -18.02
N GLN A 13 -14.13 11.27 -17.80
CA GLN A 13 -13.17 10.76 -18.80
C GLN A 13 -12.51 9.44 -18.36
N ARG A 14 -12.65 8.42 -19.21
CA ARG A 14 -11.94 7.13 -19.10
C ARG A 14 -10.44 7.40 -19.00
N ILE A 15 -9.87 6.99 -17.88
CA ILE A 15 -8.45 7.09 -17.59
C ILE A 15 -7.65 6.30 -18.65
N ARG A 16 -7.09 6.99 -19.64
CA ARG A 16 -5.89 6.55 -20.37
C ARG A 16 -4.71 7.26 -19.72
N LEU A 17 -4.05 6.60 -18.77
CA LEU A 17 -2.78 7.10 -18.24
C LEU A 17 -1.67 6.79 -19.24
N LEU A 18 -1.11 7.87 -19.77
CA LEU A 18 -0.05 7.95 -20.77
C LEU A 18 1.19 7.15 -20.36
N ARG A 19 1.84 6.53 -21.34
CA ARG A 19 3.26 6.15 -21.27
C ARG A 19 4.06 7.41 -21.59
N ASP A 20 4.82 7.90 -20.61
CA ASP A 20 6.00 8.72 -20.83
C ASP A 20 7.12 8.20 -19.94
N GLY A 21 8.28 7.98 -20.56
CA GLY A 21 9.36 7.11 -20.09
C GLY A 21 10.19 7.57 -18.89
N ASP A 22 9.69 8.42 -18.00
CA ASP A 22 10.48 8.93 -16.86
C ASP A 22 9.67 9.34 -15.61
N LYS A 23 8.51 8.72 -15.37
CA LYS A 23 7.84 8.76 -14.06
C LYS A 23 8.06 7.43 -13.36
N LYS A 24 8.73 7.45 -12.18
CA LYS A 24 8.90 6.31 -11.28
C LYS A 24 7.60 5.51 -11.26
N SER A 25 7.64 4.30 -11.80
CA SER A 25 6.49 3.40 -11.79
C SER A 25 5.91 3.36 -10.37
N VAL A 26 4.61 3.68 -10.23
CA VAL A 26 3.86 3.54 -8.97
C VAL A 26 3.93 2.08 -8.46
N TYR A 27 4.23 1.14 -9.36
CA TYR A 27 4.50 -0.25 -9.04
C TYR A 27 5.98 -0.41 -8.65
N LYS A 28 6.22 -1.02 -7.48
CA LYS A 28 7.55 -1.31 -6.97
C LYS A 28 7.98 -2.74 -7.35
N PRO A 29 9.15 -2.94 -7.99
CA PRO A 29 9.64 -4.29 -8.29
C PRO A 29 9.74 -5.15 -7.03
N VAL A 30 9.38 -6.43 -7.12
CA VAL A 30 9.38 -7.36 -5.97
C VAL A 30 10.75 -7.41 -5.29
N GLY A 31 11.82 -7.42 -6.08
CA GLY A 31 13.19 -7.43 -5.55
C GLY A 31 13.54 -6.16 -4.77
N VAL A 32 13.07 -5.00 -5.21
CA VAL A 32 13.31 -3.72 -4.52
C VAL A 32 12.56 -3.70 -3.19
N LEU A 33 11.27 -4.06 -3.19
CA LEU A 33 10.48 -4.14 -1.96
C LEU A 33 11.06 -5.16 -0.97
N ALA A 34 11.52 -6.31 -1.47
CA ALA A 34 12.14 -7.33 -0.64
C ALA A 34 13.40 -6.82 0.07
N VAL A 35 14.23 -6.04 -0.63
CA VAL A 35 15.42 -5.40 -0.04
C VAL A 35 15.02 -4.38 1.03
N GLU A 36 14.05 -3.51 0.75
CA GLU A 36 13.55 -2.52 1.72
C GLU A 36 13.03 -3.17 3.00
N LEU A 37 12.26 -4.26 2.86
CA LEU A 37 11.70 -5.00 3.99
C LEU A 37 12.69 -5.97 4.65
N LYS A 38 13.93 -6.06 4.12
CA LYS A 38 14.96 -7.03 4.57
C LYS A 38 14.46 -8.48 4.53
N ARG A 39 13.70 -8.84 3.49
CA ARG A 39 13.14 -10.18 3.24
C ARG A 39 13.64 -10.78 1.94
N LYS A 40 13.43 -12.09 1.77
CA LYS A 40 13.60 -12.76 0.48
C LYS A 40 12.37 -12.45 -0.41
N PRO A 41 12.55 -12.29 -1.73
CA PRO A 41 11.42 -12.16 -2.67
C PRO A 41 10.41 -13.30 -2.56
N GLN A 42 10.88 -14.51 -2.23
CA GLN A 42 10.03 -15.68 -2.03
C GLN A 42 9.05 -15.51 -0.85
N THR A 43 9.51 -14.93 0.26
CA THR A 43 8.67 -14.64 1.43
C THR A 43 7.52 -13.71 1.08
N LEU A 44 7.79 -12.65 0.30
CA LEU A 44 6.74 -11.73 -0.14
C LEU A 44 5.71 -12.40 -1.05
N ARG A 45 6.14 -13.35 -1.89
CA ARG A 45 5.22 -14.14 -2.74
C ARG A 45 4.34 -15.06 -1.92
N GLU A 46 4.87 -15.64 -0.85
CA GLU A 46 4.10 -16.50 0.07
C GLU A 46 3.04 -15.69 0.81
N TRP A 47 3.40 -14.53 1.36
CA TRP A 47 2.43 -13.63 1.99
C TRP A 47 1.36 -13.15 1.01
N ALA A 48 1.75 -12.80 -0.23
CA ALA A 48 0.79 -12.45 -1.26
C ALA A 48 -0.17 -13.60 -1.62
N LYS A 49 0.29 -14.87 -1.57
CA LYS A 49 -0.59 -16.03 -1.75
C LYS A 49 -1.57 -16.21 -0.59
N LEU A 50 -1.13 -15.98 0.65
CA LEU A 50 -2.01 -16.02 1.82
C LEU A 50 -3.09 -14.92 1.72
N LEU A 51 -2.71 -13.70 1.35
CA LEU A 51 -3.65 -12.60 1.08
C LEU A 51 -4.64 -12.96 -0.04
N LEU A 52 -4.18 -13.56 -1.14
CA LEU A 52 -5.08 -14.05 -2.20
C LEU A 52 -6.06 -15.12 -1.72
N THR A 53 -5.69 -15.90 -0.70
CA THR A 53 -6.50 -17.02 -0.20
C THR A 53 -7.54 -16.53 0.79
N TYR A 54 -7.16 -15.61 1.69
CA TYR A 54 -7.99 -15.23 2.83
C TYR A 54 -8.67 -13.87 2.66
N SER A 55 -8.06 -12.91 1.96
CA SER A 55 -8.61 -11.57 1.82
C SER A 55 -9.71 -11.50 0.74
N PRO A 56 -10.92 -10.99 1.05
CA PRO A 56 -12.11 -11.14 0.19
C PRO A 56 -12.02 -10.60 -1.24
N ASP A 57 -11.40 -9.43 -1.42
CA ASP A 57 -11.34 -8.70 -2.70
C ASP A 57 -9.90 -8.58 -3.26
N PHE A 58 -8.91 -9.11 -2.53
CA PHE A 58 -7.50 -8.92 -2.85
C PHE A 58 -7.14 -9.43 -4.25
N TYR A 59 -7.78 -10.52 -4.70
CA TYR A 59 -7.60 -11.07 -6.05
C TYR A 59 -7.97 -10.09 -7.17
N GLN A 60 -8.93 -9.19 -6.95
CA GLN A 60 -9.39 -8.22 -7.95
C GLN A 60 -8.35 -7.13 -8.19
N HIS A 61 -7.55 -6.83 -7.17
CA HIS A 61 -6.55 -5.77 -7.16
C HIS A 61 -5.11 -6.31 -7.25
N PHE A 62 -4.93 -7.61 -7.12
CA PHE A 62 -3.66 -8.28 -7.30
C PHE A 62 -3.41 -8.63 -8.77
N LYS A 63 -2.24 -8.25 -9.29
CA LYS A 63 -1.76 -8.72 -10.60
C LYS A 63 -0.43 -9.44 -10.39
N PRO A 64 -0.33 -10.73 -10.75
CA PRO A 64 0.95 -11.42 -10.72
C PRO A 64 1.88 -10.77 -11.74
N ARG A 65 2.79 -9.92 -11.26
CA ARG A 65 3.78 -9.19 -12.04
C ARG A 65 5.11 -9.17 -11.29
N THR A 66 6.16 -8.76 -11.99
CA THR A 66 7.47 -8.50 -11.38
C THR A 66 7.50 -7.27 -10.46
N ALA A 67 6.38 -6.55 -10.34
CA ALA A 67 6.21 -5.38 -9.49
C ALA A 67 4.82 -5.35 -8.84
N TYR A 68 4.77 -4.91 -7.58
CA TYR A 68 3.55 -4.77 -6.78
C TYR A 68 3.02 -3.34 -6.84
N ASN A 69 1.69 -3.18 -6.92
CA ASN A 69 1.05 -1.86 -6.78
C ASN A 69 1.08 -1.38 -5.30
N PRO A 70 0.77 -0.11 -5.02
CA PRO A 70 0.80 0.42 -3.65
C PRO A 70 -0.11 -0.31 -2.67
N TYR A 71 -1.31 -0.73 -3.10
CA TYR A 71 -2.23 -1.52 -2.28
C TYR A 71 -1.59 -2.83 -1.78
N VAL A 72 -0.96 -3.59 -2.68
CA VAL A 72 -0.26 -4.83 -2.32
C VAL A 72 0.98 -4.52 -1.46
N GLN A 73 1.70 -3.44 -1.76
CA GLN A 73 2.85 -3.02 -0.95
C GLN A 73 2.46 -2.69 0.49
N GLU A 74 1.33 -2.02 0.71
CA GLU A 74 0.84 -1.63 2.02
C GLU A 74 0.58 -2.86 2.91
N TRP A 75 -0.17 -3.83 2.41
CA TRP A 75 -0.45 -5.04 3.20
C TRP A 75 0.79 -5.89 3.44
N LEU A 76 1.71 -5.98 2.47
CA LEU A 76 2.99 -6.66 2.68
C LEU A 76 3.87 -5.96 3.72
N LYS A 77 3.81 -4.63 3.83
CA LYS A 77 4.49 -3.88 4.88
C LYS A 77 3.90 -4.17 6.25
N ARG A 78 2.57 -4.14 6.40
CA ARG A 78 1.92 -4.45 7.69
C ARG A 78 2.20 -5.86 8.17
N ILE A 79 2.16 -6.84 7.27
CA ILE A 79 2.56 -8.22 7.59
C ILE A 79 4.03 -8.26 8.02
N ASN A 80 4.91 -7.53 7.33
CA ASN A 80 6.32 -7.46 7.73
C ASN A 80 6.50 -6.85 9.12
N ASP A 81 5.80 -5.76 9.41
CA ASP A 81 5.89 -5.06 10.70
C ASP A 81 5.37 -5.97 11.83
N TYR A 82 4.28 -6.70 11.60
CA TYR A 82 3.81 -7.73 12.51
C TYR A 82 4.86 -8.84 12.73
N ASP A 83 5.46 -9.42 11.66
CA ASP A 83 6.51 -10.43 11.80
C ASP A 83 7.76 -9.93 12.55
N LEU A 84 8.01 -8.62 12.55
CA LEU A 84 9.11 -8.02 13.30
C LEU A 84 8.78 -7.84 14.79
N THR A 85 7.50 -7.77 15.16
CA THR A 85 7.07 -7.70 16.57
C THR A 85 7.06 -9.06 17.27
N GLU A 86 6.98 -10.14 16.50
CA GLU A 86 6.90 -11.50 17.03
C GLU A 86 8.28 -12.04 17.48
N PRO A 87 8.35 -12.78 18.61
CA PRO A 87 9.60 -13.34 19.11
C PRO A 87 10.17 -14.40 18.17
N SER A 88 11.50 -14.44 18.05
CA SER A 88 12.21 -15.30 17.09
C SER A 88 12.07 -16.80 17.31
N SER A 89 11.54 -17.23 18.45
CA SER A 89 11.39 -18.63 18.87
C SER A 89 10.13 -19.32 18.31
N ALA A 90 9.21 -18.58 17.70
CA ALA A 90 7.91 -19.10 17.32
C ALA A 90 7.89 -19.60 15.85
N PRO A 91 7.06 -20.61 15.49
CA PRO A 91 6.96 -21.11 14.13
C PRO A 91 6.36 -20.05 13.18
N ARG A 92 7.24 -19.29 12.53
CA ARG A 92 6.89 -18.10 11.73
C ARG A 92 5.80 -18.31 10.66
N PRO A 93 5.79 -19.40 9.86
CA PRO A 93 4.79 -19.55 8.80
C PRO A 93 3.35 -19.57 9.32
N GLN A 94 3.12 -20.27 10.44
CA GLN A 94 1.79 -20.42 11.03
C GLN A 94 1.28 -19.09 11.60
N ILE A 95 2.15 -18.36 12.30
CA ILE A 95 1.81 -17.08 12.93
C ILE A 95 1.39 -16.04 11.89
N ILE A 96 2.09 -15.99 10.77
CA ILE A 96 1.75 -15.06 9.68
C ILE A 96 0.45 -15.49 8.99
N GLU A 97 0.24 -16.79 8.79
CA GLU A 97 -1.02 -17.29 8.24
C GLU A 97 -2.20 -16.95 9.16
N ASP A 98 -2.10 -17.23 10.46
CA ASP A 98 -3.13 -16.93 11.45
C ASP A 98 -3.41 -15.42 11.51
N TYR A 99 -2.37 -14.59 11.53
CA TYR A 99 -2.51 -13.14 11.45
C TYR A 99 -3.24 -12.71 10.18
N ILE A 100 -2.90 -13.31 9.03
CA ILE A 100 -3.53 -12.94 7.78
C ILE A 100 -5.01 -13.33 7.75
N GLN A 101 -5.35 -14.52 8.25
CA GLN A 101 -6.73 -14.98 8.37
C GLN A 101 -7.56 -14.09 9.30
N LEU A 102 -7.04 -13.80 10.50
CA LEU A 102 -7.75 -12.98 11.50
C LEU A 102 -8.00 -11.54 11.02
N ASN A 103 -7.08 -11.00 10.21
CA ASN A 103 -7.17 -9.63 9.68
C ASN A 103 -7.67 -9.57 8.23
N ALA A 104 -8.15 -10.68 7.66
CA ALA A 104 -8.68 -10.72 6.30
C ALA A 104 -9.76 -9.66 6.00
N PRO A 105 -10.70 -9.34 6.93
CA PRO A 105 -11.68 -8.25 6.73
C PRO A 105 -11.04 -6.86 6.61
N ILE A 106 -9.81 -6.70 7.13
CA ILE A 106 -9.06 -5.43 7.09
C ILE A 106 -8.35 -5.27 5.75
N PHE A 107 -7.83 -6.35 5.18
CA PHE A 107 -7.02 -6.34 3.95
C PHE A 107 -7.84 -6.18 2.66
N THR A 108 -8.76 -5.22 2.66
CA THR A 108 -9.62 -4.90 1.53
C THR A 108 -9.19 -3.63 0.82
N PHE A 109 -9.51 -3.52 -0.47
CA PHE A 109 -9.19 -2.33 -1.24
C PHE A 109 -9.96 -1.11 -0.72
N GLN A 110 -11.18 -1.32 -0.23
CA GLN A 110 -11.97 -0.28 0.41
C GLN A 110 -11.27 0.30 1.64
N ASN A 111 -10.77 -0.53 2.56
CA ASN A 111 -10.08 -0.06 3.75
C ASN A 111 -8.78 0.68 3.40
N TYR A 112 -8.04 0.18 2.40
CA TYR A 112 -6.87 0.88 1.88
C TYR A 112 -7.22 2.30 1.39
N LEU A 113 -8.28 2.46 0.62
CA LEU A 113 -8.72 3.78 0.15
C LEU A 113 -9.18 4.68 1.30
N GLN A 114 -9.86 4.12 2.29
CA GLN A 114 -10.30 4.86 3.46
C GLN A 114 -9.11 5.37 4.29
N GLU A 115 -8.09 4.54 4.50
CA GLU A 115 -6.87 4.93 5.21
C GLU A 115 -6.09 6.00 4.44
N LEU A 116 -5.93 5.85 3.12
CA LEU A 116 -5.33 6.90 2.29
C LEU A 116 -6.09 8.22 2.37
N ASN A 117 -7.42 8.18 2.35
CA ASN A 117 -8.23 9.38 2.48
C ASN A 117 -8.08 10.02 3.87
N ASN A 118 -7.99 9.21 4.93
CA ASN A 118 -7.77 9.72 6.28
C ASN A 118 -6.38 10.36 6.42
N GLU A 119 -5.34 9.76 5.86
CA GLU A 119 -3.99 10.35 5.79
C GLU A 119 -4.03 11.70 5.07
N TYR A 120 -4.64 11.75 3.89
CA TYR A 120 -4.77 12.98 3.11
C TYR A 120 -5.54 14.07 3.87
N GLN A 121 -6.69 13.74 4.48
CA GLN A 121 -7.45 14.71 5.28
C GLN A 121 -6.68 15.20 6.50
N THR A 122 -5.87 14.33 7.11
CA THR A 122 -5.02 14.69 8.24
C THR A 122 -3.91 15.65 7.82
N GLU A 123 -3.22 15.37 6.71
CA GLU A 123 -2.21 16.26 6.13
C GLU A 123 -2.82 17.63 5.77
N VAL A 124 -3.96 17.64 5.08
CA VAL A 124 -4.70 18.87 4.78
C VAL A 124 -5.10 19.62 6.05
N THR A 125 -5.50 18.92 7.11
CA THR A 125 -5.83 19.56 8.40
C THR A 125 -4.60 20.17 9.07
N ILE A 126 -3.45 19.49 9.02
CA ILE A 126 -2.17 19.99 9.55
C ILE A 126 -1.72 21.22 8.75
N ASP A 127 -1.77 21.16 7.42
CA ASP A 127 -1.38 22.25 6.54
C ASP A 127 -2.30 23.47 6.70
N ASN A 128 -3.60 23.23 6.91
CA ASN A 128 -4.57 24.28 7.21
C ASN A 128 -4.50 24.79 8.65
N ALA A 129 -3.90 24.03 9.57
CA ALA A 129 -3.66 24.45 10.95
C ALA A 129 -2.51 25.46 11.08
N ILE A 130 -2.31 26.33 10.07
CA ILE A 130 -1.36 27.44 10.08
C ILE A 130 -1.43 28.15 11.43
N ILE A 131 -0.39 27.88 12.22
CA ILE A 131 0.20 28.60 13.34
C ILE A 131 -0.61 29.84 13.76
N ILE A 132 -1.56 29.66 14.68
CA ILE A 132 -1.91 30.75 15.59
C ILE A 132 -0.63 30.96 16.43
N LYS A 133 0.23 31.88 15.99
CA LYS A 133 1.26 32.42 16.89
C LYS A 133 0.48 32.98 18.08
N ALA A 134 0.65 32.36 19.24
CA ALA A 134 0.18 32.94 20.49
C ALA A 134 0.75 34.35 20.57
N ALA A 135 -0.15 35.34 20.48
CA ALA A 135 0.18 36.76 20.57
C ALA A 135 0.58 37.12 22.01
#